data_AF-A0A8T5S1I5-F1
#
_entry.id   AF-A0A8T5S1I5-F1
#
_cell.length_a   1.000
_cell.length_b   1.000
_cell.length_c   1.000
_cell.angle_alpha   90.00
_cell.angle_beta   90.00
_cell.angle_gamma   90.00
#
_symmetry.space_group_name_H-M   'P 1'
#
loop_
_entity.id
_entity.type
_entity.pdbx_description
1 polymer ?
#
loop_
_entity_poly.entity_id
_entity_poly.type
_entity_poly.pdbx_seq_one_letter_code
_entity_poly.pdbx_strand_id
1 'polypeptide(L)'
;MGSKKVIPFPYFHDLICVFGGLISLPTNIFVRKKLQVQYKNSKHSILFLEVGVVSGIVGNVSYIFLGVFSLDRAGPRQIFHGIMALISFGGYVISIFFFSLNIVLSHKCKLKNLGAFGLVVPILLVFLYSMITTPLIEWFLLSSIVLFMLLLEYYIFKT
;
A
#
# COMPACT_ATOMS: atom_id res chain seq x y z
N MET A 1 -12.13 10.98 1.14
CA MET A 1 -12.48 12.00 2.16
C MET A 1 -11.66 13.30 1.99
N GLY A 2 -12.06 14.19 1.09
CA GLY A 2 -11.21 15.32 0.64
C GLY A 2 -12.01 16.41 -0.04
N SER A 3 -13.27 16.60 0.37
CA SER A 3 -14.09 17.70 -0.12
C SER A 3 -14.00 18.88 0.84
N LYS A 4 -13.99 20.09 0.29
CA LYS A 4 -14.11 21.37 1.05
C LYS A 4 -15.26 21.41 2.06
N LYS A 5 -16.27 20.54 1.91
CA LYS A 5 -17.41 20.45 2.81
C LYS A 5 -17.12 19.81 4.18
N VAL A 6 -16.03 19.05 4.33
CA VAL A 6 -15.82 18.19 5.52
C VAL A 6 -14.49 18.47 6.24
N ILE A 7 -13.47 19.02 5.55
CA ILE A 7 -12.16 19.30 6.16
C ILE A 7 -11.76 20.73 5.83
N PRO A 8 -11.28 21.54 6.79
CA PRO A 8 -10.89 22.94 6.55
C PRO A 8 -9.74 23.10 5.55
N PHE A 9 -8.95 22.04 5.30
CA PHE A 9 -7.84 22.07 4.35
C PHE A 9 -7.73 20.79 3.48
N PRO A 10 -8.62 20.60 2.48
CA PRO A 10 -8.60 19.42 1.60
C PRO A 10 -7.31 19.31 0.79
N TYR A 11 -6.62 20.45 0.57
CA TYR A 11 -5.34 20.51 -0.13
C TYR A 11 -4.22 19.73 0.57
N PHE A 12 -4.23 19.58 1.91
CA PHE A 12 -3.22 18.77 2.58
C PHE A 12 -3.35 17.29 2.25
N HIS A 13 -4.57 16.76 2.19
CA HIS A 13 -4.81 15.38 1.78
C HIS A 13 -4.27 15.13 0.37
N ASP A 14 -4.57 16.03 -0.56
CA ASP A 14 -4.11 15.94 -1.95
C ASP A 14 -2.58 15.96 -2.06
N LEU A 15 -1.93 16.86 -1.31
CA LEU A 15 -0.47 16.95 -1.26
C LEU A 15 0.16 15.70 -0.64
N ILE A 16 -0.42 15.17 0.45
CA ILE A 16 0.04 13.92 1.08
C ILE A 16 -0.07 12.76 0.09
N CYS A 17 -1.16 12.67 -0.67
CA CYS A 17 -1.29 11.63 -1.70
C CYS A 17 -0.21 11.72 -2.77
N VAL A 18 0.05 12.92 -3.30
CA VAL A 18 1.06 13.15 -4.34
C VAL A 18 2.47 12.88 -3.81
N PHE A 19 2.87 13.53 -2.72
CA PHE A 19 4.21 13.36 -2.16
C PHE A 19 4.43 11.97 -1.59
N GLY A 20 3.43 11.41 -0.91
CA GLY A 20 3.47 10.06 -0.38
C GLY A 20 3.69 9.03 -1.50
N GLY A 21 2.94 9.13 -2.59
CA GLY A 21 3.14 8.23 -3.74
C GLY A 21 4.51 8.40 -4.40
N LEU A 22 5.00 9.65 -4.56
CA LEU A 22 6.32 9.93 -5.12
C LEU A 22 7.46 9.38 -4.25
N ILE A 23 7.39 9.53 -2.93
CA ILE A 23 8.40 9.02 -1.99
C ILE A 23 8.35 7.49 -1.92
N SER A 24 7.17 6.88 -1.96
CA SER A 24 7.02 5.42 -1.89
C SER A 24 7.53 4.68 -3.13
N LEU A 25 7.67 5.34 -4.29
CA LEU A 25 8.21 4.73 -5.51
C LEU A 25 9.66 4.22 -5.34
N PRO A 26 10.66 5.07 -5.01
CA PRO A 26 12.02 4.61 -4.78
C PRO A 26 12.11 3.65 -3.59
N THR A 27 11.26 3.83 -2.57
CA THR A 27 11.24 2.97 -1.38
C THR A 27 10.84 1.53 -1.72
N ASN A 28 9.84 1.32 -2.57
CA ASN A 28 9.47 -0.03 -3.03
C ASN A 28 10.62 -0.76 -3.73
N ILE A 29 11.38 -0.04 -4.57
CA ILE A 29 12.54 -0.61 -5.27
C ILE A 29 13.65 -0.94 -4.25
N PHE A 30 13.87 -0.07 -3.27
CA PHE A 30 14.86 -0.28 -2.21
C PHE A 30 14.52 -1.49 -1.33
N VAL A 31 13.26 -1.60 -0.88
CA VAL A 31 12.74 -2.73 -0.10
C VAL A 31 12.99 -4.04 -0.85
N ARG A 32 12.65 -4.12 -2.14
CA ARG A 32 12.95 -5.32 -2.96
C ARG A 32 14.42 -5.68 -2.93
N LYS A 33 15.32 -4.73 -3.19
CA LYS A 33 16.77 -5.01 -3.22
C LYS A 33 17.26 -5.55 -1.88
N LYS A 34 16.81 -4.95 -0.77
CA LYS A 34 17.19 -5.38 0.58
C LYS A 34 16.64 -6.77 0.93
N LEU A 35 15.35 -7.03 0.68
CA LEU A 35 14.74 -8.34 0.90
C LEU A 35 15.44 -9.42 0.05
N GLN A 36 15.78 -9.12 -1.20
CA GLN A 36 16.49 -10.03 -2.10
C GLN A 36 17.90 -10.40 -1.60
N VAL A 37 18.61 -9.46 -0.97
CA VAL A 37 19.92 -9.71 -0.36
C VAL A 37 19.80 -10.51 0.93
N GLN A 38 18.81 -10.18 1.77
CA GLN A 38 18.62 -10.82 3.08
C GLN A 38 18.09 -12.26 2.98
N TYR A 39 17.20 -12.53 2.02
CA TYR A 39 16.50 -13.80 1.91
C TYR A 39 16.92 -14.54 0.63
N LYS A 40 17.83 -15.51 0.80
CA LYS A 40 18.47 -16.31 -0.25
C LYS A 40 17.45 -16.77 -1.31
N ASN A 41 17.75 -16.45 -2.58
CA ASN A 41 16.82 -16.51 -3.71
C ASN A 41 16.43 -17.92 -4.17
N SER A 42 15.21 -18.35 -3.85
CA SER A 42 14.47 -19.28 -4.71
C SER A 42 13.83 -18.52 -5.87
N LYS A 43 13.52 -19.21 -6.99
CA LYS A 43 12.79 -18.59 -8.12
C LYS A 43 11.46 -17.98 -7.68
N HIS A 44 10.76 -18.64 -6.75
CA HIS A 44 9.51 -18.14 -6.18
C HIS A 44 9.71 -16.88 -5.34
N SER A 45 10.81 -16.80 -4.56
CA SER A 45 11.17 -15.60 -3.80
C SER A 45 11.30 -14.39 -4.72
N ILE A 46 12.05 -14.54 -5.83
CA ILE A 46 12.24 -13.46 -6.81
C ILE A 46 10.89 -13.04 -7.43
N LEU A 47 10.08 -14.01 -7.86
CA LEU A 47 8.77 -13.73 -8.46
C LEU A 47 7.87 -12.95 -7.49
N PHE A 48 7.80 -13.34 -6.22
CA PHE A 48 7.01 -12.62 -5.22
C PHE A 48 7.51 -11.18 -5.03
N LEU A 49 8.82 -10.96 -4.96
CA LEU A 49 9.37 -9.60 -4.86
C LEU A 49 9.07 -8.75 -6.10
N GLU A 50 9.08 -9.35 -7.30
CA GLU A 50 8.77 -8.64 -8.55
C GLU A 50 7.29 -8.28 -8.65
N VAL A 51 6.39 -9.22 -8.39
CA VAL A 51 4.95 -8.94 -8.37
C VAL A 51 4.64 -7.92 -7.27
N GLY A 52 5.27 -8.04 -6.10
CA GLY A 52 5.14 -7.10 -5.00
C GLY A 52 5.56 -5.68 -5.38
N VAL A 53 6.68 -5.52 -6.07
CA VAL A 53 7.13 -4.19 -6.54
C VAL A 53 6.24 -3.65 -7.65
N VAL A 54 5.90 -4.44 -8.66
CA VAL A 54 5.09 -3.96 -9.79
C VAL A 54 3.72 -3.50 -9.30
N SER A 55 3.05 -4.30 -8.45
CA SER A 55 1.78 -3.92 -7.84
C SER A 55 1.91 -2.69 -6.93
N GLY A 56 2.98 -2.59 -6.15
CA GLY A 56 3.27 -1.41 -5.33
C GLY A 56 3.51 -0.15 -6.15
N ILE A 57 4.19 -0.24 -7.29
CA ILE A 57 4.37 0.87 -8.24
C ILE A 57 3.02 1.31 -8.81
N VAL A 58 2.20 0.36 -9.25
CA VAL A 58 0.83 0.66 -9.73
C VAL A 58 0.03 1.37 -8.63
N GLY A 59 0.10 0.86 -7.39
CA GLY A 59 -0.53 1.48 -6.22
C GLY A 59 -0.05 2.91 -5.99
N ASN A 60 1.27 3.14 -5.98
CA ASN A 60 1.87 4.46 -5.80
C ASN A 60 1.45 5.45 -6.90
N VAL A 61 1.48 5.03 -8.16
CA VAL A 61 1.09 5.89 -9.30
C VAL A 61 -0.38 6.27 -9.17
N SER A 62 -1.25 5.31 -8.87
CA SER A 62 -2.67 5.60 -8.64
C SER A 62 -2.90 6.46 -7.40
N TYR A 63 -2.08 6.33 -6.36
CA TYR A 63 -2.14 7.17 -5.17
C TYR A 63 -1.77 8.63 -5.47
N ILE A 64 -0.79 8.86 -6.35
CA ILE A 64 -0.48 10.22 -6.87
C ILE A 64 -1.71 10.78 -7.58
N PHE A 65 -2.33 9.99 -8.47
CA PHE A 65 -3.53 10.40 -9.19
C PHE A 65 -4.75 10.59 -8.27
N LEU A 66 -4.81 9.91 -7.12
CA LEU A 66 -5.86 10.12 -6.12
C LEU A 66 -5.82 11.55 -5.55
N GLY A 67 -4.61 12.12 -5.37
CA GLY A 67 -4.45 13.52 -4.97
C GLY A 67 -4.77 14.51 -6.09
N VAL A 68 -4.45 14.16 -7.34
CA VAL A 68 -4.82 14.97 -8.52
C VAL A 68 -6.35 15.02 -8.68
N PHE A 69 -6.97 13.84 -8.72
CA PHE A 69 -8.42 13.63 -8.79
C PHE A 69 -9.02 13.56 -7.39
N SER A 70 -8.77 14.61 -6.58
CA SER A 70 -9.43 14.83 -5.29
C SER A 70 -10.96 14.77 -5.44
N LEU A 71 -11.70 14.59 -4.34
CA LEU A 71 -13.17 14.47 -4.39
C LEU A 71 -13.85 15.68 -5.03
N ASP A 72 -13.27 16.88 -4.91
CA ASP A 72 -13.78 18.09 -5.56
C ASP A 72 -13.40 18.18 -7.06
N ARG A 73 -12.48 17.34 -7.54
CA ARG A 73 -11.95 17.26 -8.92
C ARG A 73 -12.10 15.86 -9.53
N ALA A 74 -13.04 15.06 -9.02
CA ALA A 74 -13.14 13.63 -9.30
C ALA A 74 -13.87 13.26 -10.62
N GLY A 75 -14.20 14.26 -11.45
CA GLY A 75 -15.00 14.08 -12.65
C GLY A 75 -16.48 13.76 -12.38
N PRO A 76 -17.25 13.40 -13.42
CA PRO A 76 -18.66 13.07 -13.29
C PRO A 76 -18.88 11.93 -12.29
N ARG A 77 -19.79 12.11 -11.32
CA ARG A 77 -20.11 11.12 -10.28
C ARG A 77 -18.89 10.58 -9.51
N GLN A 78 -17.81 11.37 -9.42
CA GLN A 78 -16.57 11.00 -8.73
C GLN A 78 -15.85 9.76 -9.28
N ILE A 79 -16.10 9.39 -10.54
CA ILE A 79 -15.61 8.15 -11.14
C ILE A 79 -14.08 8.05 -11.16
N PHE A 80 -13.37 9.15 -11.43
CA PHE A 80 -11.91 9.13 -11.48
C PHE A 80 -11.31 8.88 -10.10
N HIS A 81 -11.88 9.48 -9.06
CA HIS A 81 -11.45 9.25 -7.68
C HIS A 81 -11.69 7.79 -7.27
N GLY A 82 -12.88 7.25 -7.55
CA GLY A 82 -13.22 5.86 -7.22
C GLY A 82 -12.30 4.84 -7.89
N ILE A 83 -12.01 5.02 -9.18
CA ILE A 83 -11.10 4.14 -9.92
C ILE A 83 -9.67 4.24 -9.37
N MET A 84 -9.15 5.45 -9.15
CA MET A 84 -7.80 5.63 -8.61
C MET A 84 -7.68 5.09 -7.18
N ALA A 85 -8.72 5.24 -6.35
CA ALA A 85 -8.76 4.65 -5.02
C ALA A 85 -8.70 3.13 -5.10
N LEU A 86 -9.53 2.52 -5.94
CA LEU A 86 -9.56 1.06 -6.13
C LEU A 86 -8.19 0.52 -6.57
N ILE A 87 -7.56 1.15 -7.57
CA ILE A 87 -6.25 0.72 -8.06
C ILE A 87 -5.17 0.97 -7.00
N SER A 88 -5.22 2.09 -6.27
CA SER A 88 -4.28 2.40 -5.20
C SER A 88 -4.35 1.36 -4.08
N PHE A 89 -5.52 1.17 -3.47
CA PHE A 89 -5.71 0.19 -2.38
C PHE A 89 -5.41 -1.24 -2.85
N GLY A 90 -5.89 -1.63 -4.02
CA GLY A 90 -5.63 -2.94 -4.60
C GLY A 90 -4.14 -3.18 -4.84
N GLY A 91 -3.45 -2.21 -5.47
CA GLY A 91 -2.01 -2.27 -5.72
C GLY A 91 -1.20 -2.43 -4.44
N TYR A 92 -1.50 -1.64 -3.41
CA TYR A 92 -0.83 -1.76 -2.10
C TYR A 92 -1.13 -3.09 -1.41
N VAL A 93 -2.38 -3.55 -1.37
CA VAL A 93 -2.72 -4.82 -0.70
C VAL A 93 -2.05 -6.00 -1.40
N ILE A 94 -2.03 -6.03 -2.74
CA ILE A 94 -1.31 -7.06 -3.51
C ILE A 94 0.19 -6.97 -3.22
N SER A 95 0.75 -5.76 -3.18
CA SER A 95 2.17 -5.54 -2.88
C SER A 95 2.55 -6.11 -1.51
N ILE A 96 1.77 -5.74 -0.49
CA ILE A 96 1.94 -6.19 0.89
C ILE A 96 1.81 -7.71 0.97
N PHE A 97 0.82 -8.30 0.29
CA PHE A 97 0.63 -9.75 0.28
C PHE A 97 1.87 -10.47 -0.22
N PHE A 98 2.44 -10.06 -1.36
CA PHE A 98 3.60 -10.72 -1.93
C PHE A 98 4.90 -10.48 -1.15
N PHE A 99 5.13 -9.26 -0.64
CA PHE A 99 6.25 -9.02 0.27
C PHE A 99 6.13 -9.84 1.55
N SER A 100 4.93 -9.94 2.10
CA SER A 100 4.65 -10.73 3.30
C SER A 100 4.85 -12.22 3.06
N LEU A 101 4.41 -12.73 1.91
CA LEU A 101 4.61 -14.12 1.52
C LEU A 101 6.11 -14.44 1.42
N ASN A 102 6.90 -13.53 0.82
CA ASN A 102 8.35 -13.64 0.77
C ASN A 102 8.98 -13.70 2.18
N ILE A 103 8.55 -12.79 3.06
CA ILE A 103 9.02 -12.67 4.45
C ILE A 103 8.71 -13.93 5.28
N VAL A 104 7.48 -14.44 5.20
CA VAL A 104 7.01 -15.57 6.03
C VAL A 104 7.66 -16.88 5.59
N LEU A 105 7.77 -17.11 4.28
CA LEU A 105 8.37 -18.33 3.73
C LEU A 105 9.90 -18.34 3.86
N SER A 106 10.52 -17.22 4.24
CA SER A 106 11.94 -17.14 4.48
C SER A 106 12.34 -17.77 5.81
N HIS A 107 13.20 -18.80 5.76
CA HIS A 107 13.56 -19.63 6.91
C HIS A 107 14.22 -18.89 8.10
N LYS A 108 14.82 -17.70 7.88
CA LYS A 108 15.58 -16.94 8.90
C LYS A 108 15.13 -15.48 9.03
N CYS A 109 13.83 -15.24 9.03
CA CYS A 109 13.30 -13.88 9.07
C CYS A 109 12.83 -13.47 10.47
N LYS A 110 13.46 -12.42 11.04
CA LYS A 110 12.97 -11.77 12.28
C LYS A 110 11.64 -11.04 12.07
N LEU A 111 11.23 -10.84 10.81
CA LEU A 111 10.02 -10.12 10.41
C LEU A 111 8.82 -11.04 10.18
N LYS A 112 8.88 -12.33 10.55
CA LYS A 112 7.77 -13.27 10.35
C LYS A 112 6.43 -12.77 10.91
N ASN A 113 6.44 -12.13 12.07
CA ASN A 113 5.21 -11.56 12.66
C ASN A 113 4.65 -10.40 11.82
N LEU A 114 5.52 -9.56 11.27
CA LEU A 114 5.12 -8.49 10.36
C LEU A 114 4.58 -9.06 9.04
N GLY A 115 5.21 -10.09 8.50
CA GLY A 115 4.70 -10.80 7.32
C GLY A 115 3.34 -11.46 7.59
N ALA A 116 3.16 -12.12 8.74
CA ALA A 116 1.86 -12.68 9.09
C ALA A 116 0.78 -11.59 9.21
N PHE A 117 1.11 -10.44 9.79
CA PHE A 117 0.23 -9.27 9.82
C PHE A 117 -0.16 -8.82 8.40
N GLY A 118 0.81 -8.66 7.51
CA GLY A 118 0.56 -8.23 6.13
C GLY A 118 -0.21 -9.23 5.27
N LEU A 119 -0.14 -10.52 5.57
CA LEU A 119 -0.97 -11.55 4.91
C LEU A 119 -2.42 -11.55 5.39
N VAL A 120 -2.67 -11.23 6.67
CA VAL A 120 -4.00 -11.44 7.26
C VAL A 120 -4.78 -10.14 7.33
N VAL A 121 -4.21 -9.09 7.93
CA VAL A 121 -4.97 -7.91 8.34
C VAL A 121 -5.47 -7.09 7.13
N PRO A 122 -4.63 -6.71 6.14
CA PRO A 122 -5.10 -5.96 4.98
C PRO A 122 -6.13 -6.74 4.16
N ILE A 123 -5.96 -8.06 4.00
CA ILE A 123 -6.89 -8.91 3.25
C ILE A 123 -8.25 -9.02 3.97
N LEU A 124 -8.23 -9.25 5.28
CA LEU A 124 -9.45 -9.26 6.09
C LEU A 124 -10.20 -7.92 5.96
N LEU A 125 -9.48 -6.80 5.99
CA LEU A 125 -10.07 -5.47 5.87
C LEU A 125 -10.61 -5.18 4.47
N VAL A 126 -9.98 -5.68 3.41
CA VAL A 126 -10.55 -5.63 2.05
C VAL A 126 -11.86 -6.39 1.98
N PHE A 127 -11.90 -7.61 2.53
CA PHE A 127 -13.11 -8.41 2.57
C PHE A 127 -14.22 -7.72 3.38
N LEU A 128 -13.88 -7.20 4.55
CA LEU A 128 -14.82 -6.46 5.39
C LEU A 128 -15.34 -5.19 4.68
N TYR A 129 -14.46 -4.47 3.99
CA TYR A 129 -14.82 -3.27 3.23
C TYR A 129 -15.77 -3.58 2.08
N SER A 130 -15.58 -4.73 1.40
CA SER A 130 -16.47 -5.17 0.32
C SER A 130 -17.88 -5.50 0.81
N MET A 131 -18.04 -5.90 2.08
CA MET A 131 -19.34 -6.21 2.68
C MET A 131 -19.99 -4.98 3.29
N ILE A 132 -19.19 -4.15 3.95
CA ILE A 132 -19.62 -3.03 4.79
C ILE A 132 -18.83 -1.81 4.32
N THR A 133 -19.30 -1.16 3.26
CA THR A 133 -18.68 0.00 2.60
C THR A 133 -18.79 1.27 3.44
N THR A 134 -18.23 1.24 4.65
CA THR A 134 -18.24 2.36 5.60
C THR A 134 -16.91 3.11 5.61
N PRO A 135 -16.93 4.44 5.84
CA PRO A 135 -15.74 5.25 6.01
C PRO A 135 -14.75 4.68 7.05
N LEU A 136 -15.26 4.11 8.14
CA LEU A 136 -14.42 3.59 9.23
C LEU A 136 -13.57 2.39 8.78
N ILE A 137 -14.13 1.48 7.98
CA ILE A 137 -13.39 0.31 7.49
C ILE A 137 -12.35 0.72 6.45
N GLU A 138 -12.66 1.70 5.60
CA GLU A 138 -11.69 2.31 4.68
C GLU A 138 -10.48 2.88 5.45
N TRP A 139 -10.71 3.57 6.57
CA TRP A 139 -9.64 4.08 7.43
C TRP A 139 -8.81 2.98 8.07
N PHE A 140 -9.44 1.89 8.52
CA PHE A 140 -8.69 0.74 9.04
C PHE A 140 -7.86 0.07 7.95
N LEU A 141 -8.40 -0.09 6.75
CA LEU A 141 -7.65 -0.62 5.61
C LEU A 141 -6.44 0.26 5.30
N LEU A 142 -6.63 1.57 5.14
CA LEU A 142 -5.54 2.53 4.92
C LEU A 142 -4.49 2.46 6.03
N SER A 143 -4.94 2.45 7.29
CA SER A 143 -4.05 2.39 8.45
C SER A 143 -3.24 1.10 8.47
N SER A 144 -3.84 -0.04 8.10
CA SER A 144 -3.13 -1.32 8.03
C SER A 144 -2.04 -1.32 6.95
N ILE A 145 -2.30 -0.70 5.81
CA ILE A 145 -1.35 -0.54 4.70
C ILE A 145 -0.18 0.33 5.17
N VAL A 146 -0.47 1.52 5.69
CA VAL A 146 0.55 2.47 6.15
C VAL A 146 1.39 1.87 7.28
N LEU A 147 0.74 1.23 8.26
CA LEU A 147 1.44 0.61 9.39
C LEU A 147 2.38 -0.50 8.91
N PHE A 148 1.94 -1.37 8.01
CA PHE A 148 2.82 -2.42 7.46
C PHE A 148 4.02 -1.82 6.73
N MET A 149 3.80 -0.84 5.84
CA MET A 149 4.87 -0.23 5.06
C MET A 149 5.89 0.46 5.95
N LEU A 150 5.44 1.29 6.90
CA LEU A 150 6.33 1.98 7.84
C LEU A 150 7.15 1.01 8.69
N LEU A 151 6.52 -0.05 9.22
CA LEU A 151 7.23 -1.05 10.00
C LEU A 151 8.25 -1.80 9.14
N LEU A 152 7.87 -2.21 7.93
CA LEU A 152 8.75 -2.92 7.01
C LEU A 152 9.98 -2.08 6.66
N GLU A 153 9.76 -0.82 6.31
CA GLU A 153 10.82 0.15 6.03
C GLU A 153 11.72 0.35 7.24
N TYR A 154 11.16 0.62 8.42
CA TYR A 154 11.92 0.80 9.65
C TYR A 154 12.86 -0.39 9.94
N TYR A 155 12.36 -1.61 9.81
CA TYR A 155 13.18 -2.81 10.04
C TYR A 155 14.24 -3.00 8.97
N ILE A 156 13.93 -2.71 7.71
CA ILE A 156 14.88 -2.80 6.59
C ILE A 156 15.98 -1.74 6.70
N PHE A 157 15.67 -0.51 7.14
CA PHE A 157 16.68 0.53 7.33
C PHE A 157 17.60 0.27 8.52
N LYS A 158 17.10 -0.44 9.54
CA LYS A 158 17.90 -0.83 10.71
C LYS A 158 18.86 -2.00 10.43
N THR A 159 18.70 -2.73 9.32
CA THR A 159 19.49 -3.94 8.96
C THR A 159 20.41 -3.75 7.77
#